data_AF-A0A418QBS9-F1
#
_entry.id   AF-A0A418QBS9-F1
#
_cell.length_a   1.000
_cell.length_b   1.000
_cell.length_c   1.000
_cell.angle_alpha   90.00
_cell.angle_beta   90.00
_cell.angle_gamma   90.00
#
_symmetry.space_group_name_H-M   'P 1'
#
loop_
_entity.id
_entity.type
_entity.pdbx_description
1 polymer ?
#
loop_
_entity_poly.entity_id
_entity_poly.type
_entity_poly.pdbx_seq_one_letter_code
_entity_poly.pdbx_strand_id
1 'polypeptide(L)'
;MLPVMRRAVLTCALSLLTLTGASQAADYSKTVWSIASGQSGQTPLMDTNVMGEMVMRAWVAPRGVPVQGLMFIYMPKLSTNHWAVMLVEPQGQAGEFFGARSLKFVRAAKKDGQTANLYTLGDGMFRGLYLLDGKVKDKKGKMMHFLMLLTPQMAQQEPDPAQFLK
;
A
#
# COMPACT_ATOMS: atom_id res chain seq x y z
N MET A 1 -43.74 48.72 -24.89
CA MET A 1 -43.60 47.35 -25.41
C MET A 1 -42.12 47.00 -25.39
N LEU A 2 -41.70 46.10 -24.49
CA LEU A 2 -40.31 45.61 -24.42
C LEU A 2 -40.03 44.63 -25.57
N PRO A 3 -38.81 44.65 -26.13
CA PRO A 3 -38.16 43.41 -26.51
C PRO A 3 -36.73 43.35 -25.95
N VAL A 4 -36.40 42.36 -25.12
CA VAL A 4 -35.83 41.07 -25.57
C VAL A 4 -34.49 41.27 -26.31
N MET A 5 -33.46 41.77 -25.62
CA MET A 5 -32.08 41.63 -26.12
C MET A 5 -30.99 41.73 -25.04
N ARG A 6 -31.33 41.43 -23.77
CA ARG A 6 -30.36 41.25 -22.67
C ARG A 6 -30.11 39.78 -22.31
N ARG A 7 -30.31 38.85 -23.26
CA ARG A 7 -30.22 37.39 -23.03
C ARG A 7 -29.29 36.66 -24.01
N ALA A 8 -28.27 37.34 -24.55
CA ALA A 8 -27.35 36.76 -25.53
C ALA A 8 -25.86 36.86 -25.15
N VAL A 9 -25.53 37.18 -23.90
CA VAL A 9 -24.12 37.26 -23.43
C VAL A 9 -23.86 36.38 -22.19
N LEU A 10 -24.85 35.59 -21.75
CA LEU A 10 -24.75 34.78 -20.53
C LEU A 10 -24.88 33.26 -20.77
N THR A 11 -24.41 32.77 -21.91
CA THR A 11 -24.55 31.36 -22.30
C THR A 11 -23.27 30.71 -22.84
N CYS A 12 -22.09 31.33 -22.62
CA CYS A 12 -20.79 30.77 -22.99
C CYS A 12 -19.86 30.46 -21.79
N ALA A 13 -20.40 30.26 -20.58
CA ALA A 13 -19.60 30.03 -19.38
C ALA A 13 -19.96 28.77 -18.57
N LEU A 14 -20.68 27.80 -19.14
CA LEU A 14 -21.16 26.62 -18.38
C LEU A 14 -20.93 25.25 -19.02
N SER A 15 -20.01 25.13 -19.98
CA SER A 15 -19.74 23.83 -20.66
C SER A 15 -18.32 23.30 -20.50
N LEU A 16 -17.50 23.85 -19.60
CA LEU A 16 -16.14 23.35 -19.32
C LEU A 16 -16.02 22.54 -18.02
N LEU A 17 -17.15 22.25 -17.36
CA LEU A 17 -17.22 21.43 -16.14
C LEU A 17 -17.60 19.97 -16.44
N THR A 18 -17.03 19.35 -17.48
CA THR A 18 -17.05 17.89 -17.62
C THR A 18 -15.78 17.38 -18.30
N LEU A 19 -14.61 17.81 -17.80
CA LEU A 19 -13.47 16.89 -17.76
C LEU A 19 -13.60 16.08 -16.47
N THR A 20 -14.60 15.19 -16.46
CA THR A 20 -14.52 13.94 -15.69
C THR A 20 -13.41 13.11 -16.33
N GLY A 21 -12.17 13.59 -16.21
CA GLY A 21 -11.01 12.73 -16.35
C GLY A 21 -11.17 11.71 -15.24
N ALA A 22 -11.40 10.45 -15.62
CA ALA A 22 -11.30 9.34 -14.70
C ALA A 22 -10.02 9.55 -13.88
N SER A 23 -10.18 9.89 -12.60
CA SER A 23 -9.07 9.88 -11.66
C SER A 23 -8.57 8.45 -11.69
N GLN A 24 -7.53 8.18 -12.49
CA GLN A 24 -6.76 6.98 -12.32
C GLN A 24 -6.19 7.13 -10.92
N ALA A 25 -6.78 6.40 -9.98
CA ALA A 25 -6.24 6.29 -8.64
C ALA A 25 -4.74 6.05 -8.77
N ALA A 26 -3.95 6.76 -7.98
CA ALA A 26 -2.50 6.64 -8.06
C ALA A 26 -2.13 5.17 -7.91
N ASP A 27 -1.36 4.63 -8.87
CA ASP A 27 -0.87 3.26 -8.81
C ASP A 27 0.63 3.30 -8.51
N TYR A 28 0.97 3.05 -7.24
CA TYR A 28 2.37 3.01 -6.80
C TYR A 28 2.98 1.60 -6.91
N SER A 29 2.23 0.59 -7.36
CA SER A 29 2.66 -0.82 -7.30
C SER A 29 4.00 -1.08 -7.98
N LYS A 30 4.19 -0.53 -9.17
CA LYS A 30 5.45 -0.65 -9.93
C LYS A 30 6.61 0.04 -9.23
N THR A 31 6.37 1.23 -8.66
CA THR A 31 7.40 1.98 -7.93
C THR A 31 7.80 1.26 -6.64
N VAL A 32 6.80 0.82 -5.86
CA VAL A 32 7.00 0.01 -4.64
C VAL A 32 7.81 -1.24 -4.96
N TRP A 33 7.42 -1.99 -6.01
CA TRP A 33 8.14 -3.19 -6.41
C TRP A 33 9.56 -2.90 -6.87
N SER A 34 9.74 -1.86 -7.70
CA SER A 34 11.06 -1.47 -8.20
C SER A 34 12.02 -1.09 -7.06
N ILE A 35 11.53 -0.49 -5.98
CA ILE A 35 12.32 -0.24 -4.77
C ILE A 35 12.63 -1.55 -4.06
N ALA A 36 11.62 -2.34 -3.72
CA ALA A 36 11.77 -3.59 -2.97
C ALA A 36 12.71 -4.59 -3.67
N SER A 37 12.61 -4.69 -5.00
CA SER A 37 13.43 -5.59 -5.83
C SER A 37 14.80 -5.01 -6.19
N GLY A 38 15.13 -3.80 -5.75
CA GLY A 38 16.42 -3.13 -6.02
C GLY A 38 16.57 -2.55 -7.43
N GLN A 39 15.54 -2.59 -8.28
CA GLN A 39 15.58 -2.04 -9.65
C GLN A 39 15.65 -0.51 -9.69
N SER A 40 15.15 0.16 -8.65
CA SER A 40 15.09 1.63 -8.59
C SER A 40 16.47 2.29 -8.36
N GLY A 41 17.48 1.52 -7.96
CA GLY A 41 18.79 2.04 -7.56
C GLY A 41 18.78 2.85 -6.25
N GLN A 42 17.67 2.89 -5.51
CA GLN A 42 17.61 3.57 -4.22
C GLN A 42 18.35 2.76 -3.14
N THR A 43 19.33 3.38 -2.49
CA THR A 43 20.10 2.74 -1.41
C THR A 43 19.24 2.57 -0.15
N PRO A 44 19.13 1.35 0.40
CA PRO A 44 18.46 1.15 1.68
C PRO A 44 19.29 1.72 2.84
N LEU A 45 18.60 2.20 3.88
CA LEU A 45 19.22 2.55 5.16
C LEU A 45 19.79 1.31 5.86
N MET A 46 19.11 0.18 5.70
CA MET A 46 19.50 -1.12 6.27
C MET A 46 19.46 -2.17 5.17
N ASP A 47 20.55 -2.90 4.97
CA ASP A 47 20.62 -4.07 4.09
C ASP A 47 21.32 -5.18 4.85
N THR A 48 20.55 -6.13 5.38
CA THR A 48 21.08 -7.25 6.15
C THR A 48 20.85 -8.55 5.41
N ASN A 49 21.88 -9.38 5.41
CA ASN A 49 21.81 -10.77 5.00
C ASN A 49 22.26 -11.63 6.18
N VAL A 50 21.32 -12.26 6.87
CA VAL A 50 21.60 -13.12 8.01
C VAL A 50 21.95 -14.49 7.48
N MET A 51 23.23 -14.75 7.20
CA MET A 51 23.77 -16.06 6.78
C MET A 51 22.97 -16.78 5.68
N GLY A 52 22.40 -16.03 4.74
CA GLY A 52 21.57 -16.55 3.65
C GLY A 52 20.18 -17.02 4.08
N GLU A 53 19.76 -16.82 5.33
CA GLU A 53 18.46 -17.23 5.85
C GLU A 53 17.40 -16.18 5.58
N MET A 54 17.76 -14.92 5.80
CA MET A 54 16.88 -13.78 5.66
C MET A 54 17.65 -12.62 5.06
N VAL A 55 17.08 -12.05 4.00
CA VAL A 55 17.46 -10.76 3.45
C VAL A 55 16.43 -9.76 3.91
N MET A 56 16.87 -8.71 4.61
CA MET A 56 16.00 -7.62 5.04
C MET A 56 16.57 -6.29 4.57
N ARG A 57 15.73 -5.51 3.89
CA ARG A 57 16.09 -4.18 3.40
C ARG A 57 15.07 -3.16 3.87
N ALA A 58 15.52 -2.00 4.31
CA ALA A 58 14.63 -0.91 4.71
C ALA A 58 15.08 0.44 4.14
N TRP A 59 14.11 1.23 3.72
CA TRP A 59 14.28 2.59 3.21
C TRP A 59 13.44 3.54 4.06
N VAL A 60 14.02 4.70 4.39
CA VAL A 60 13.32 5.80 5.04
C VAL A 60 12.88 6.78 3.96
N ALA A 61 11.60 7.13 3.96
CA ALA A 61 10.98 8.05 2.99
C ALA A 61 11.43 7.79 1.54
N PRO A 62 11.24 6.58 0.99
CA PRO A 62 11.66 6.25 -0.37
C PRO A 62 11.00 7.18 -1.40
N ARG A 63 11.76 7.56 -2.43
CA ARG A 63 11.27 8.49 -3.46
C ARG A 63 10.20 7.83 -4.32
N GLY A 64 9.14 8.60 -4.63
CA GLY A 64 8.08 8.19 -5.54
C GLY A 64 6.96 7.35 -4.91
N VAL A 65 7.01 7.12 -3.59
CA VAL A 65 5.94 6.45 -2.84
C VAL A 65 5.64 7.29 -1.59
N PRO A 66 4.38 7.69 -1.34
CA PRO A 66 4.03 8.55 -0.20
C PRO A 66 3.93 7.74 1.11
N VAL A 67 5.08 7.30 1.63
CA VAL A 67 5.22 6.51 2.86
C VAL A 67 6.37 7.06 3.71
N GLN A 68 6.36 6.85 5.03
CA GLN A 68 7.51 7.16 5.88
C GLN A 68 8.61 6.09 5.80
N GLY A 69 8.24 4.86 5.45
CA GLY A 69 9.20 3.79 5.26
C GLY A 69 8.70 2.67 4.37
N LEU A 70 9.65 1.95 3.78
CA LEU A 70 9.43 0.72 3.04
C LEU A 70 10.40 -0.32 3.56
N MET A 71 9.93 -1.54 3.79
CA MET A 71 10.77 -2.67 4.16
C MET A 71 10.47 -3.87 3.25
N PHE A 72 11.50 -4.58 2.86
CA PHE A 72 11.41 -5.84 2.13
C PHE A 72 12.06 -6.94 2.97
N ILE A 73 11.36 -8.07 3.12
CA ILE A 73 11.85 -9.26 3.79
C ILE A 73 11.78 -10.40 2.78
N TYR A 74 12.87 -11.16 2.64
CA TYR A 74 12.92 -12.35 1.80
C TYR A 74 13.63 -13.48 2.54
N MET A 75 13.03 -14.67 2.55
CA MET A 75 13.54 -15.87 3.22
C MET A 75 13.85 -16.96 2.19
N PRO A 76 14.98 -16.86 1.47
CA PRO A 76 15.29 -17.76 0.35
C PRO A 76 15.42 -19.23 0.76
N LYS A 77 15.83 -19.54 2.00
CA LYS A 77 15.92 -20.92 2.49
C LYS A 77 14.56 -21.61 2.61
N LEU A 78 13.47 -20.87 2.79
CA LEU A 78 12.13 -21.43 2.89
C LEU A 78 11.53 -21.67 1.50
N SER A 79 11.51 -20.64 0.65
CA SER A 79 11.21 -20.76 -0.79
C SER A 79 11.49 -19.46 -1.52
N THR A 80 11.55 -19.50 -2.85
CA THR A 80 11.60 -18.28 -3.69
C THR A 80 10.35 -17.39 -3.56
N ASN A 81 9.23 -17.95 -3.08
CA ASN A 81 7.97 -17.24 -2.84
C ASN A 81 7.76 -16.88 -1.37
N HIS A 82 8.83 -16.80 -0.57
CA HIS A 82 8.74 -16.49 0.85
C HIS A 82 9.24 -15.06 1.11
N TRP A 83 8.41 -14.07 0.79
CA TRP A 83 8.77 -12.67 0.92
C TRP A 83 7.58 -11.79 1.31
N ALA A 84 7.89 -10.64 1.90
CA ALA A 84 6.93 -9.61 2.25
C ALA A 84 7.45 -8.20 1.93
N VAL A 85 6.53 -7.28 1.63
CA VAL A 85 6.81 -5.85 1.49
C VAL A 85 5.94 -5.10 2.49
N MET A 86 6.55 -4.38 3.42
CA MET A 86 5.86 -3.54 4.40
C MET A 86 6.03 -2.06 4.07
N LEU A 87 4.95 -1.32 4.17
CA LEU A 87 4.89 0.14 4.05
C LEU A 87 4.49 0.72 5.41
N VAL A 88 5.23 1.73 5.85
CA VAL A 88 5.03 2.40 7.14
C VAL A 88 4.45 3.79 6.90
N GLU A 89 3.36 4.10 7.60
CA GLU A 89 2.59 5.34 7.50
C GLU A 89 2.27 5.73 6.04
N PRO A 90 1.60 4.84 5.28
CA PRO A 90 1.19 5.15 3.92
C PRO A 90 0.14 6.26 3.89
N GLN A 91 0.34 7.25 3.03
CA GLN A 91 -0.57 8.38 2.84
C GLN A 91 -1.44 8.15 1.60
N GLY A 92 -2.41 7.25 1.70
CA GLY A 92 -3.29 6.91 0.59
C GLY A 92 -4.19 5.71 0.90
N GLN A 93 -4.92 5.25 -0.11
CA GLN A 93 -5.74 4.05 0.03
C GLN A 93 -4.88 2.78 -0.12
N ALA A 94 -5.20 1.72 0.62
CA ALA A 94 -4.40 0.51 0.64
C ALA A 94 -4.22 -0.13 -0.76
N GLY A 95 -5.25 -0.07 -1.61
CA GLY A 95 -5.21 -0.57 -2.98
C GLY A 95 -4.26 0.19 -3.91
N GLU A 96 -4.04 1.49 -3.69
CA GLU A 96 -3.17 2.35 -4.52
C GLU A 96 -1.71 1.91 -4.49
N PHE A 97 -1.25 1.44 -3.32
CA PHE A 97 0.13 1.03 -3.12
C PHE A 97 0.49 -0.29 -3.82
N PHE A 98 -0.52 -1.11 -4.11
CA PHE A 98 -0.35 -2.44 -4.70
C PHE A 98 -1.17 -2.63 -5.99
N GLY A 99 -1.67 -1.53 -6.56
CA GLY A 99 -2.32 -1.52 -7.87
C GLY A 99 -3.60 -2.35 -7.92
N ALA A 100 -4.27 -2.51 -6.77
CA ALA A 100 -5.47 -3.31 -6.62
C ALA A 100 -6.71 -2.41 -6.53
N ARG A 101 -7.70 -2.62 -7.39
CA ARG A 101 -9.01 -1.97 -7.29
C ARG A 101 -9.98 -2.78 -6.43
N SER A 102 -9.70 -4.07 -6.26
CA SER A 102 -10.53 -4.98 -5.47
C SER A 102 -9.71 -5.63 -4.35
N LEU A 103 -10.06 -5.28 -3.11
CA LEU A 103 -9.58 -5.97 -1.91
C LEU A 103 -10.70 -6.86 -1.37
N LYS A 104 -10.46 -8.16 -1.31
CA LYS A 104 -11.42 -9.14 -0.78
C LYS A 104 -11.08 -9.43 0.67
N PHE A 105 -11.97 -9.08 1.58
CA PHE A 105 -11.79 -9.32 3.01
C PHE A 105 -11.61 -10.82 3.32
N VAL A 106 -10.66 -11.12 4.20
CA VAL A 106 -10.39 -12.48 4.70
C VAL A 106 -10.72 -12.59 6.18
N ARG A 107 -10.07 -11.76 7.02
CA ARG A 107 -10.25 -11.76 8.48
C ARG A 107 -9.76 -10.45 9.09
N ALA A 108 -10.19 -10.16 10.31
CA ALA A 108 -9.70 -9.01 11.09
C ALA A 108 -9.47 -9.38 12.55
N ALA A 109 -8.55 -8.66 13.18
CA ALA A 109 -8.37 -8.67 14.63
C ALA A 109 -8.36 -7.23 15.17
N LYS A 110 -8.82 -7.08 16.42
CA LYS A 110 -8.83 -5.80 17.12
C LYS A 110 -8.52 -6.02 18.61
N LYS A 111 -7.64 -5.19 19.18
CA LYS A 111 -7.27 -5.23 20.60
C LYS A 111 -6.72 -3.88 21.04
N ASP A 112 -7.17 -3.35 22.18
CA ASP A 112 -6.64 -2.12 22.80
C ASP A 112 -6.54 -0.90 21.87
N GLY A 113 -7.51 -0.75 20.96
CA GLY A 113 -7.56 0.31 19.95
C GLY A 113 -6.71 0.04 18.69
N GLN A 114 -5.94 -1.06 18.68
CA GLN A 114 -5.19 -1.54 17.52
C GLN A 114 -6.08 -2.40 16.62
N THR A 115 -5.85 -2.37 15.32
CA THR A 115 -6.59 -3.13 14.31
C THR A 115 -5.63 -3.77 13.32
N ALA A 116 -5.96 -4.96 12.83
CA ALA A 116 -5.28 -5.59 11.70
C ALA A 116 -6.31 -6.30 10.82
N ASN A 117 -6.39 -5.92 9.55
CA ASN A 117 -7.32 -6.46 8.57
C ASN A 117 -6.54 -7.17 7.47
N LEU A 118 -6.90 -8.41 7.18
CA LEU A 118 -6.30 -9.20 6.11
C LEU A 118 -7.25 -9.25 4.92
N TYR A 119 -6.70 -8.95 3.74
CA TYR A 119 -7.39 -9.01 2.46
C TYR A 119 -6.62 -9.90 1.48
N THR A 120 -7.30 -10.38 0.45
CA THR A 120 -6.68 -10.89 -0.78
C THR A 120 -6.82 -9.85 -1.90
N LEU A 121 -5.78 -9.69 -2.72
CA LEU A 121 -5.81 -8.79 -3.87
C LEU A 121 -6.51 -9.48 -5.05
N GLY A 122 -7.63 -8.92 -5.51
CA GLY A 122 -8.45 -9.49 -6.57
C GLY A 122 -7.91 -9.25 -7.99
N ASP A 123 -7.09 -8.23 -8.17
CA ASP A 123 -6.59 -7.73 -9.44
C ASP A 123 -5.18 -7.09 -9.30
N GLY A 124 -4.69 -6.50 -10.40
CA GLY A 124 -3.37 -5.85 -10.44
C GLY A 124 -2.19 -6.82 -10.55
N MET A 125 -0.98 -6.26 -10.47
CA MET A 125 0.29 -7.01 -10.57
C MET A 125 0.46 -8.05 -9.45
N PHE A 126 -0.16 -7.79 -8.31
CA PHE A 126 -0.06 -8.63 -7.11
C PHE A 126 -1.33 -9.45 -6.86
N ARG A 127 -2.13 -9.70 -7.90
CA ARG A 127 -3.33 -10.54 -7.80
C ARG A 127 -3.02 -11.88 -7.15
N GLY A 128 -3.87 -12.28 -6.19
CA GLY A 128 -3.74 -13.54 -5.47
C GLY A 128 -2.78 -13.51 -4.28
N LEU A 129 -2.09 -12.38 -4.06
CA LEU A 129 -1.36 -12.13 -2.82
C LEU A 129 -2.31 -11.64 -1.71
N TYR A 130 -1.75 -11.49 -0.51
CA TYR A 130 -2.46 -11.01 0.67
C TYR A 130 -1.98 -9.61 1.06
N LEU A 131 -2.90 -8.80 1.58
CA LEU A 131 -2.61 -7.48 2.13
C LEU A 131 -3.08 -7.42 3.58
N LEU A 132 -2.14 -7.21 4.49
CA LEU A 132 -2.42 -6.89 5.88
C LEU A 132 -2.40 -5.37 6.06
N ASP A 133 -3.52 -4.81 6.49
CA ASP A 133 -3.69 -3.38 6.79
C ASP A 133 -3.90 -3.19 8.29
N GLY A 134 -2.91 -2.59 8.95
CA GLY A 134 -2.85 -2.55 10.40
C GLY A 134 -2.61 -1.16 10.98
N LYS A 135 -3.30 -0.85 12.06
CA LYS A 135 -3.02 0.29 12.94
C LYS A 135 -2.60 -0.27 14.29
N VAL A 136 -1.33 -0.12 14.66
CA VAL A 136 -0.73 -0.71 15.87
C VAL A 136 -0.01 0.35 16.68
N LYS A 137 0.20 0.12 17.98
CA LYS A 137 0.99 1.01 18.83
C LYS A 137 2.48 0.76 18.61
N ASP A 138 3.25 1.82 18.40
CA ASP A 138 4.70 1.76 18.39
C ASP A 138 5.26 1.61 19.82
N LYS A 139 6.59 1.51 19.96
CA LYS A 139 7.25 1.40 21.27
C LYS A 139 7.02 2.60 22.21
N LYS A 140 6.56 3.73 21.68
CA LYS A 140 6.23 4.95 22.43
C LYS A 140 4.72 5.05 22.71
N GLY A 141 3.93 4.04 22.33
CA GLY A 141 2.47 4.01 22.50
C GLY A 141 1.71 4.81 21.43
N LYS A 142 2.39 5.38 20.43
CA LYS A 142 1.75 6.12 19.33
C LYS A 142 1.17 5.14 18.32
N MET A 143 -0.05 5.40 17.86
CA MET A 143 -0.63 4.63 16.75
C MET A 143 0.16 4.87 15.47
N MET A 144 0.57 3.79 14.82
CA MET A 144 1.24 3.72 13.54
C MET A 144 0.37 2.93 12.56
N HIS A 145 0.18 3.46 11.36
CA HIS A 145 -0.45 2.73 10.26
C HIS A 145 0.61 1.97 9.44
N PHE A 146 0.33 0.74 9.06
CA PHE A 146 1.14 -0.02 8.14
C PHE A 146 0.29 -0.81 7.15
N LEU A 147 0.89 -1.07 5.99
CA LEU A 147 0.40 -2.05 5.01
C LEU A 147 1.49 -3.09 4.79
N MET A 148 1.12 -4.36 4.68
CA MET A 148 2.08 -5.43 4.41
C MET A 148 1.53 -6.35 3.32
N LEU A 149 2.22 -6.37 2.19
CA LEU A 149 1.98 -7.32 1.10
C LEU A 149 2.69 -8.63 1.43
N LEU A 150 1.94 -9.71 1.40
CA LEU A 150 2.37 -11.04 1.81
C LEU A 150 2.12 -12.04 0.68
N THR A 151 3.09 -12.92 0.42
CA THR A 151 2.81 -14.12 -0.38
C THR A 151 1.87 -15.07 0.37
N PRO A 152 1.22 -16.02 -0.34
CA PRO A 152 0.44 -17.07 0.33
C PRO A 152 1.25 -17.84 1.38
N GLN A 153 2.54 -18.08 1.12
CA GLN A 153 3.45 -18.78 2.04
C GLN A 153 3.68 -17.95 3.32
N MET A 154 3.90 -16.64 3.18
CA MET A 154 4.01 -15.74 4.34
C MET A 154 2.69 -15.69 5.12
N ALA A 155 1.56 -15.51 4.44
CA ALA A 155 0.26 -15.37 5.09
C ALA A 155 -0.21 -16.63 5.84
N GLN A 156 0.27 -17.81 5.43
CA GLN A 156 0.02 -19.09 6.09
C GLN A 156 0.93 -19.33 7.30
N GLN A 157 2.17 -18.83 7.27
CA GLN A 157 3.14 -18.99 8.36
C GLN A 157 3.08 -17.85 9.38
N GLU A 158 2.65 -16.65 8.98
CA GLU A 158 2.37 -15.57 9.91
C GLU A 158 1.13 -15.93 10.74
N PRO A 159 1.24 -16.00 12.07
CA PRO A 159 0.12 -16.42 12.87
C PRO A 159 -0.85 -15.23 12.95
N ASP A 160 -2.12 -15.56 13.17
CA ASP A 160 -3.26 -14.65 13.48
C ASP A 160 -2.93 -13.14 13.53
N PRO A 161 -3.61 -12.27 12.76
CA PRO A 161 -3.51 -10.81 12.87
C PRO A 161 -3.49 -10.28 14.32
N ALA A 162 -4.08 -10.98 15.29
CA ALA A 162 -3.95 -10.70 16.72
C ALA A 162 -2.50 -10.65 17.25
N GLN A 163 -1.54 -11.34 16.64
CA GLN A 163 -0.13 -11.32 17.04
C GLN A 163 0.58 -10.01 16.72
N PHE A 164 0.06 -9.23 15.78
CA PHE A 164 0.49 -7.85 15.52
C PHE A 164 -0.05 -6.88 16.57
N LEU A 165 -1.06 -7.30 17.34
CA LEU A 165 -1.72 -6.50 18.36
C LEU A 165 -1.17 -6.92 19.74
N LYS A 166 0.11 -6.59 19.99
CA LYS A 166 0.71 -6.79 21.32
C LYS A 166 0.24 -5.70 22.26
#